data_AF-A0A3A4JYL1-F1
#
_entry.id   AF-A0A3A4JYL1-F1
#
_cell.length_a   1.000
_cell.length_b   1.000
_cell.length_c   1.000
_cell.angle_alpha   90.00
_cell.angle_beta   90.00
_cell.angle_gamma   90.00
#
_symmetry.space_group_name_H-M   'P 1'
#
loop_
_entity.id
_entity.type
_entity.pdbx_description
1 polymer ?
#
loop_
_entity_poly.entity_id
_entity_poly.type
_entity_poly.pdbx_seq_one_letter_code
_entity_poly.pdbx_strand_id
1 'polypeptide(L)'
;MINRKHVVRIAGCAAAVSAALGLLSIGAANADTFVPLPGGELTKTLSDGTVITVRLTDESANISPSMGATPVHRNAWVSGTASVQVSDNSSAPSVLLFPGYTVACQVNIAGGGVNGGVGGTVDYSDGQNVKPNVSANTGGNLSLGPGQATSFWVLDVEKADDYGREAHRHRNKIDGHSGSVTWADETIGLSGCGGYAQARAFISVELETDSVVTWTTLWGQPFSLG
;
A
#
# COMPACT_ATOMS: atom_id res chain seq x y z
N MET A 1 1.99 -49.29 49.66
CA MET A 1 3.16 -49.26 48.76
C MET A 1 2.79 -48.48 47.51
N ILE A 2 3.22 -47.23 47.39
CA ILE A 2 2.95 -46.41 46.21
C ILE A 2 3.82 -46.95 45.07
N ASN A 3 3.18 -47.45 44.02
CA ASN A 3 3.86 -48.09 42.89
C ASN A 3 4.58 -47.02 42.05
N ARG A 4 5.89 -46.85 42.33
CA ARG A 4 6.81 -45.87 41.71
C ARG A 4 6.69 -45.78 40.18
N LYS A 5 6.28 -46.84 39.49
CA LYS A 5 6.10 -46.89 38.03
C LYS A 5 4.93 -46.03 37.53
N HIS A 6 3.87 -45.85 38.31
CA HIS A 6 2.73 -45.01 37.93
C HIS A 6 2.99 -43.52 38.17
N VAL A 7 3.74 -43.19 39.23
CA VAL A 7 4.09 -41.79 39.56
C VAL A 7 5.00 -41.18 38.50
N VAL A 8 5.96 -41.94 37.97
CA VAL A 8 6.86 -41.47 36.90
C VAL A 8 6.11 -41.24 35.57
N ARG A 9 5.12 -42.07 35.24
CA ARG A 9 4.29 -41.89 34.03
C ARG A 9 3.40 -40.65 34.11
N ILE A 10 2.81 -40.38 35.27
CA ILE A 10 1.92 -39.21 35.47
C ILE A 10 2.73 -37.90 35.44
N ALA A 11 3.93 -37.89 36.03
CA ALA A 11 4.82 -36.73 35.99
C ALA A 11 5.34 -36.40 34.57
N GLY A 12 5.65 -37.43 33.77
CA GLY A 12 6.06 -37.24 32.37
C GLY A 12 4.97 -36.68 31.47
N CYS A 13 3.71 -37.11 31.66
CA CYS A 13 2.57 -36.58 30.93
C CYS A 13 2.23 -35.13 31.34
N ALA A 14 2.37 -34.77 32.62
CA ALA A 14 2.12 -33.41 33.08
C ALA A 14 3.16 -32.41 32.54
N ALA A 15 4.44 -32.78 32.48
CA ALA A 15 5.49 -31.91 31.94
C ALA A 15 5.34 -31.62 30.44
N ALA A 16 4.86 -32.60 29.66
CA ALA A 16 4.63 -32.43 28.22
C ALA A 16 3.47 -31.47 27.91
N VAL A 17 2.40 -31.48 28.73
CA VAL A 17 1.25 -30.59 28.56
C VAL A 17 1.60 -29.13 28.92
N SER A 18 2.41 -28.92 29.97
CA SER A 18 2.86 -27.57 30.36
C SER A 18 3.79 -26.94 29.32
N ALA A 19 4.68 -27.73 28.71
CA ALA A 19 5.56 -27.25 27.64
C ALA A 19 4.76 -26.89 26.37
N ALA A 20 3.71 -27.66 26.04
CA ALA A 20 2.84 -27.38 24.90
C ALA A 20 1.99 -26.09 25.10
N LEU A 21 1.52 -25.83 26.32
CA LEU A 21 0.75 -24.61 26.64
C LEU A 21 1.63 -23.36 26.74
N GLY A 22 2.90 -23.48 27.13
CA GLY A 22 3.86 -22.36 27.15
C GLY A 22 4.28 -21.89 25.76
N LEU A 23 4.33 -22.81 24.78
CA LEU A 23 4.70 -22.53 23.39
C LEU A 23 3.55 -21.95 22.55
N LEU A 24 2.32 -21.96 23.06
CA LEU A 24 1.16 -21.31 22.43
C LEU A 24 1.06 -19.81 22.77
N SER A 25 1.99 -19.28 23.58
CA SER A 25 2.17 -17.83 23.79
C SER A 25 2.92 -17.16 22.63
N ILE A 26 2.65 -17.61 21.40
CA ILE A 26 3.08 -16.92 20.19
C ILE A 26 2.36 -15.56 20.24
N GLY A 27 3.09 -14.51 20.63
CA GLY A 27 2.57 -13.14 20.61
C GLY A 27 1.90 -12.88 19.25
N ALA A 28 0.82 -12.09 19.23
CA ALA A 28 0.01 -11.87 18.04
C ALA A 28 0.89 -11.68 16.80
N ALA A 29 0.94 -12.72 15.95
CA ALA A 29 1.57 -12.60 14.66
C ALA A 29 0.67 -11.66 13.86
N ASN A 30 1.08 -10.40 13.73
CA ASN A 30 0.47 -9.48 12.79
C ASN A 30 0.87 -10.00 11.40
N ALA A 31 0.09 -10.95 10.89
CA ALA A 31 0.27 -11.45 9.53
C ALA A 31 -0.24 -10.41 8.55
N ASP A 32 0.26 -10.46 7.31
CA ASP A 32 -0.27 -9.60 6.27
C ASP A 32 -1.76 -9.90 6.04
N THR A 33 -2.53 -8.86 5.77
CA THR A 33 -3.95 -8.99 5.40
C THR A 33 -4.08 -8.88 3.89
N PHE A 34 -4.43 -9.99 3.25
CA PHE A 34 -4.73 -10.02 1.83
C PHE A 34 -6.12 -9.44 1.54
N VAL A 35 -6.19 -8.48 0.64
CA VAL A 35 -7.40 -7.81 0.18
C VAL A 35 -7.52 -8.01 -1.33
N PRO A 36 -8.42 -8.90 -1.79
CA PRO A 36 -8.75 -9.00 -3.21
C PRO A 36 -9.57 -7.77 -3.62
N LEU A 37 -9.21 -7.14 -4.72
CA LEU A 37 -9.92 -5.98 -5.24
C LEU A 37 -10.58 -6.32 -6.58
N PRO A 38 -11.79 -5.81 -6.85
CA PRO A 38 -12.51 -6.15 -8.07
C PRO A 38 -11.93 -5.50 -9.32
N GLY A 39 -10.93 -4.61 -9.19
CA GLY A 39 -10.43 -3.80 -10.28
C GLY A 39 -11.45 -2.78 -10.76
N GLY A 40 -11.52 -2.56 -12.07
CA GLY A 40 -12.48 -1.64 -12.66
C GLY A 40 -12.39 -1.56 -14.18
N GLU A 41 -13.39 -0.95 -14.80
CA GLU A 41 -13.45 -0.72 -16.24
C GLU A 41 -14.03 0.66 -16.53
N LEU A 42 -13.43 1.36 -17.49
CA LEU A 42 -13.90 2.64 -17.99
C LEU A 42 -13.88 2.62 -19.51
N THR A 43 -15.05 2.79 -20.13
CA THR A 43 -15.16 3.02 -21.56
C THR A 43 -15.58 4.46 -21.82
N LYS A 44 -14.86 5.16 -22.70
CA LYS A 44 -15.13 6.55 -23.06
C LYS A 44 -15.04 6.72 -24.58
N THR A 45 -16.03 7.39 -25.15
CA THR A 45 -16.01 7.83 -26.56
C THR A 45 -15.49 9.26 -26.62
N LEU A 46 -14.50 9.50 -27.47
CA LEU A 46 -13.91 10.80 -27.73
C LEU A 46 -14.72 11.56 -28.80
N SER A 47 -14.42 12.85 -28.96
CA SER A 47 -15.12 13.74 -29.90
C SER A 47 -14.90 13.39 -31.37
N ASP A 48 -13.83 12.67 -31.69
CA ASP A 48 -13.49 12.16 -33.03
C ASP A 48 -14.15 10.81 -33.34
N GLY A 49 -14.90 10.23 -32.38
CA GLY A 49 -15.53 8.91 -32.50
C GLY A 49 -14.67 7.75 -32.02
N THR A 50 -13.42 7.99 -31.63
CA THR A 50 -12.53 6.99 -31.05
C THR A 50 -13.09 6.49 -29.72
N VAL A 51 -13.11 5.17 -29.51
CA VAL A 51 -13.54 4.56 -28.25
C VAL A 51 -12.32 4.02 -27.52
N ILE A 52 -12.09 4.50 -26.30
CA ILE A 52 -11.07 3.98 -25.40
C ILE A 52 -11.72 3.17 -24.28
N THR A 53 -11.21 1.96 -24.06
CA THR A 53 -11.56 1.08 -22.95
C THR A 53 -10.31 0.89 -22.10
N VAL A 54 -10.40 1.26 -20.82
CA VAL A 54 -9.34 1.06 -19.82
C VAL A 54 -9.85 0.05 -18.80
N ARG A 55 -9.06 -0.96 -18.49
CA ARG A 55 -9.38 -2.01 -17.52
C ARG A 55 -8.27 -2.13 -16.49
N LEU A 56 -8.66 -2.31 -15.24
CA LEU A 56 -7.81 -2.75 -14.15
C LEU A 56 -8.28 -4.14 -13.75
N THR A 57 -7.40 -5.14 -13.88
CA THR A 57 -7.69 -6.55 -13.55
C THR A 57 -6.64 -7.08 -12.58
N ASP A 58 -6.97 -8.19 -11.92
CA ASP A 58 -6.07 -8.90 -10.99
C ASP A 58 -5.52 -7.99 -9.88
N GLU A 59 -6.31 -6.99 -9.49
CA GLU A 59 -5.94 -6.03 -8.46
C GLU A 59 -6.00 -6.71 -7.09
N SER A 60 -4.92 -6.57 -6.32
CA SER A 60 -4.87 -7.03 -4.94
C SER A 60 -3.95 -6.16 -4.11
N ALA A 61 -4.23 -6.11 -2.81
CA ALA A 61 -3.38 -5.44 -1.85
C ALA A 61 -3.10 -6.39 -0.69
N ASN A 62 -1.83 -6.55 -0.34
CA ASN A 62 -1.39 -7.28 0.84
C ASN A 62 -0.91 -6.28 1.89
N ILE A 63 -1.74 -6.04 2.91
CA ILE A 63 -1.48 -5.03 3.95
C ILE A 63 -0.54 -5.64 4.98
N SER A 64 0.67 -5.10 5.05
CA SER A 64 1.68 -5.57 6.00
C SER A 64 1.74 -4.69 7.24
N PRO A 65 2.16 -5.26 8.39
CA PRO A 65 2.49 -4.47 9.56
C PRO A 65 3.58 -3.43 9.26
N SER A 66 3.67 -2.41 10.13
CA SER A 66 4.75 -1.41 10.05
C SER A 66 6.13 -2.08 10.04
N MET A 67 6.87 -1.91 8.94
CA MET A 67 8.27 -2.39 8.81
C MET A 67 9.23 -1.75 9.82
N GLY A 68 8.93 -0.53 10.29
CA GLY A 68 9.69 0.16 11.33
C GLY A 68 9.22 -0.12 12.76
N ALA A 69 8.25 -1.03 12.95
CA ALA A 69 7.56 -1.28 14.21
C ALA A 69 7.06 -0.02 14.95
N THR A 70 6.62 1.00 14.21
CA THR A 70 6.04 2.22 14.79
C THR A 70 4.54 2.31 14.53
N PRO A 71 3.74 2.90 15.43
CA PRO A 71 2.28 2.99 15.28
C PRO A 71 1.82 3.87 14.09
N VAL A 72 2.71 4.72 13.59
CA VAL A 72 2.41 5.73 12.55
C VAL A 72 2.86 5.33 11.15
N HIS A 73 3.23 4.06 10.97
CA HIS A 73 3.58 3.53 9.66
C HIS A 73 2.45 2.65 9.12
N ARG A 74 2.27 2.69 7.80
CA ARG A 74 1.39 1.79 7.05
C ARG A 74 2.20 1.22 5.89
N ASN A 75 2.03 -0.07 5.62
CA ASN A 75 2.70 -0.73 4.52
C ASN A 75 1.70 -1.60 3.76
N ALA A 76 1.74 -1.54 2.42
CA ALA A 76 0.99 -2.46 1.59
C ALA A 76 1.79 -2.83 0.34
N TRP A 77 1.63 -4.06 -0.10
CA TRP A 77 2.14 -4.56 -1.37
C TRP A 77 0.97 -4.66 -2.33
N VAL A 78 1.06 -3.98 -3.46
CA VAL A 78 -0.04 -3.92 -4.44
C VAL A 78 0.36 -4.58 -5.75
N SER A 79 -0.58 -5.29 -6.33
CA SER A 79 -0.41 -6.01 -7.60
C SER A 79 -1.62 -5.75 -8.48
N GLY A 80 -1.43 -5.73 -9.80
CA GLY A 80 -2.52 -5.51 -10.74
C GLY A 80 -2.05 -5.41 -12.18
N THR A 81 -3.02 -5.48 -13.10
CA THR A 81 -2.80 -5.29 -14.53
C THR A 81 -3.70 -4.18 -15.05
N ALA A 82 -3.10 -3.13 -15.58
CA ALA A 82 -3.78 -2.10 -16.34
C ALA A 82 -3.71 -2.46 -17.83
N SER A 83 -4.86 -2.55 -18.51
CA SER A 83 -4.90 -2.74 -19.95
C SER A 83 -5.73 -1.66 -20.63
N VAL A 84 -5.36 -1.34 -21.85
CA VAL A 84 -6.05 -0.37 -22.69
C VAL A 84 -6.37 -1.01 -24.04
N GLN A 85 -7.56 -0.71 -24.54
CA GLN A 85 -8.00 -1.01 -25.90
C GLN A 85 -8.58 0.25 -26.51
N VAL A 86 -8.10 0.61 -27.70
CA VAL A 86 -8.54 1.74 -28.49
C VAL A 86 -9.19 1.19 -29.74
N SER A 87 -10.42 1.61 -30.02
CA SER A 87 -11.15 1.31 -31.25
C SER A 87 -11.35 2.61 -32.01
N ASP A 88 -10.60 2.79 -33.09
CA ASP A 88 -10.70 3.93 -33.99
C ASP A 88 -10.58 3.48 -35.46
N ASN A 89 -10.64 4.45 -36.38
CA ASN A 89 -10.36 4.23 -37.80
C ASN A 89 -8.95 4.75 -38.19
N SER A 90 -8.09 5.08 -37.22
CA SER A 90 -6.73 5.56 -37.46
C SER A 90 -5.72 4.41 -37.42
N SER A 91 -4.58 4.61 -38.08
CA SER A 91 -3.57 3.55 -38.23
C SER A 91 -2.58 3.48 -37.07
N ALA A 92 -2.52 4.45 -36.14
CA ALA A 92 -1.56 4.42 -35.04
C ALA A 92 -1.87 5.41 -33.88
N PRO A 93 -2.83 5.12 -32.98
CA PRO A 93 -2.95 5.89 -31.74
C PRO A 93 -1.71 5.67 -30.86
N SER A 94 -1.30 6.72 -30.13
CA SER A 94 -0.29 6.62 -29.07
C SER A 94 -0.97 6.72 -27.72
N VAL A 95 -0.67 5.78 -26.84
CA VAL A 95 -1.26 5.68 -25.51
C VAL A 95 -0.18 5.76 -24.45
N LEU A 96 -0.37 6.64 -23.48
CA LEU A 96 0.49 6.76 -22.30
C LEU A 96 -0.30 6.30 -21.08
N LEU A 97 0.16 5.20 -20.46
CA LEU A 97 -0.44 4.60 -19.27
C LEU A 97 0.32 5.02 -18.02
N PHE A 98 -0.39 5.60 -17.06
CA PHE A 98 0.13 6.04 -15.78
C PHE A 98 -0.64 5.35 -14.64
N PRO A 99 -0.28 4.10 -14.30
CA PRO A 99 -0.83 3.41 -13.14
C PRO A 99 -0.27 3.98 -11.84
N GLY A 100 -1.11 4.10 -10.83
CA GLY A 100 -0.73 4.59 -9.52
C GLY A 100 -1.80 4.36 -8.46
N TYR A 101 -1.49 4.77 -7.23
CA TYR A 101 -2.38 4.69 -6.08
C TYR A 101 -2.43 6.05 -5.40
N THR A 102 -3.62 6.57 -5.18
CA THR A 102 -3.82 7.71 -4.29
C THR A 102 -4.02 7.17 -2.89
N VAL A 103 -3.20 7.65 -1.97
CA VAL A 103 -3.18 7.19 -0.59
C VAL A 103 -3.38 8.39 0.31
N ALA A 104 -4.33 8.29 1.22
CA ALA A 104 -4.71 9.35 2.13
C ALA A 104 -4.61 8.87 3.57
N CYS A 105 -4.07 9.75 4.41
CA CYS A 105 -4.07 9.58 5.86
C CYS A 105 -4.99 10.61 6.50
N GLN A 106 -5.70 10.21 7.56
CA GLN A 106 -6.59 11.10 8.30
C GLN A 106 -5.83 12.23 9.02
N VAL A 107 -4.71 11.93 9.69
CA VAL A 107 -3.86 12.93 10.33
C VAL A 107 -2.39 12.68 10.03
N ASN A 108 -1.66 13.74 9.71
CA ASN A 108 -0.21 13.66 9.55
C ASN A 108 0.47 13.90 10.90
N ILE A 109 1.29 12.97 11.34
CA ILE A 109 2.05 13.00 12.58
C ILE A 109 3.52 13.17 12.22
N ALA A 110 4.03 14.38 12.40
CA ALA A 110 5.44 14.70 12.24
C ALA A 110 6.07 14.96 13.61
N GLY A 111 7.25 14.38 13.88
CA GLY A 111 7.93 14.54 15.17
C GLY A 111 7.42 13.56 16.24
N GLY A 112 8.36 12.96 16.98
CA GLY A 112 8.08 11.87 17.93
C GLY A 112 9.23 10.87 18.09
N GLY A 113 10.32 11.01 17.31
CA GLY A 113 11.56 10.29 17.55
C GLY A 113 12.19 10.74 18.87
N VAL A 114 12.13 9.89 19.89
CA VAL A 114 12.92 10.06 21.11
C VAL A 114 14.39 9.83 20.75
N ASN A 115 15.18 10.90 20.72
CA ASN A 115 16.62 10.83 20.52
C ASN A 115 17.31 10.49 21.86
N GLY A 116 16.88 9.41 22.52
CA GLY A 116 17.31 9.04 23.86
C GLY A 116 17.25 7.54 24.05
N GLY A 117 18.42 6.92 24.19
CA GLY A 117 18.54 5.50 24.50
C GLY A 117 17.83 5.12 25.80
N VAL A 118 17.50 3.84 25.87
CA VAL A 118 16.98 3.08 27.02
C VAL A 118 15.49 3.30 27.33
N GLY A 119 14.66 2.41 26.77
CA GLY A 119 13.58 1.76 27.52
C GLY A 119 12.26 2.50 27.74
N GLY A 120 11.90 3.50 26.92
CA GLY A 120 10.59 4.16 27.00
C GLY A 120 9.61 3.65 25.96
N THR A 121 8.78 2.66 26.29
CA THR A 121 7.60 2.31 25.46
C THR A 121 6.59 3.43 25.58
N VAL A 122 6.25 4.07 24.45
CA VAL A 122 5.13 5.01 24.39
C VAL A 122 3.87 4.17 24.24
N ASP A 123 3.06 4.10 25.29
CA ASP A 123 1.82 3.34 25.29
C ASP A 123 0.75 4.08 24.47
N TYR A 124 0.35 3.47 23.34
CA TYR A 124 -0.64 4.00 22.39
C TYR A 124 -2.04 3.39 22.63
N SER A 125 -2.29 2.82 23.80
CA SER A 125 -3.51 2.06 24.09
C SER A 125 -4.79 2.91 24.28
N ASP A 126 -4.68 4.22 24.52
CA ASP A 126 -5.84 5.09 24.75
C ASP A 126 -5.83 6.28 23.78
N GLY A 127 -6.52 6.11 22.65
CA GLY A 127 -6.52 6.99 21.49
C GLY A 127 -7.06 8.42 21.66
N GLN A 128 -7.04 9.02 22.86
CA GLN A 128 -7.45 10.42 23.04
C GLN A 128 -6.63 11.26 24.02
N ASN A 129 -5.66 10.72 24.78
CA ASN A 129 -4.77 11.58 25.59
C ASN A 129 -3.45 10.86 25.90
N VAL A 130 -2.39 11.19 25.16
CA VAL A 130 -1.02 10.81 25.53
C VAL A 130 -0.63 11.64 26.76
N LYS A 131 -0.90 11.12 27.96
CA LYS A 131 -0.32 11.66 29.19
C LYS A 131 1.01 10.96 29.44
N PRO A 132 2.16 11.63 29.26
CA PRO A 132 3.43 11.04 29.65
C PRO A 132 3.46 10.94 31.18
N ASN A 133 3.21 9.74 31.71
CA ASN A 133 3.54 9.44 33.11
C ASN A 133 5.00 8.98 33.18
N VAL A 134 5.91 9.92 32.90
CA VAL A 134 7.31 9.82 33.32
C VAL A 134 7.72 11.24 33.69
N SER A 135 8.04 11.44 34.96
CA SER A 135 8.61 12.67 35.50
C SER A 135 10.02 12.90 34.96
N ALA A 136 10.12 13.21 33.67
CA ALA A 136 11.33 13.66 33.00
C ALA A 136 10.93 14.68 31.92
N ASN A 137 11.45 15.90 32.04
CA ASN A 137 11.19 17.05 31.16
C ASN A 137 11.82 16.87 29.76
N THR A 138 11.53 15.79 29.05
CA THR A 138 11.89 15.62 27.64
C THR A 138 10.63 15.68 26.80
N GLY A 139 10.11 16.90 26.65
CA GLY A 139 9.01 17.20 25.74
C GLY A 139 9.46 17.06 24.29
N GLY A 140 9.23 15.90 23.69
CA GLY A 140 9.23 15.79 22.23
C GLY A 140 8.04 16.59 21.70
N ASN A 141 8.29 17.57 20.82
CA ASN A 141 7.22 18.29 20.15
C ASN A 141 6.54 17.35 19.14
N LEU A 142 5.35 16.85 19.48
CA LEU A 142 4.48 16.09 18.60
C LEU A 142 3.72 17.08 17.70
N SER A 143 4.06 17.14 16.42
CA SER A 143 3.37 18.01 15.46
C SER A 143 2.27 17.21 14.75
N LEU A 144 1.02 17.61 14.98
CA LEU A 144 -0.13 17.11 14.24
C LEU A 144 -0.47 18.08 13.12
N GLY A 145 -0.42 17.61 11.89
CA GLY A 145 -0.87 18.32 10.70
C GLY A 145 -2.20 17.77 10.18
N PRO A 146 -2.88 18.51 9.30
CA PRO A 146 -4.04 17.98 8.59
C PRO A 146 -3.64 16.72 7.80
N GLY A 147 -4.60 15.82 7.60
CA GLY A 147 -4.43 14.65 6.74
C GLY A 147 -3.97 15.04 5.34
N GLN A 148 -3.08 14.23 4.77
CA GLN A 148 -2.53 14.44 3.43
C GLN A 148 -2.90 13.27 2.53
N ALA A 149 -3.24 13.57 1.28
CA ALA A 149 -3.31 12.60 0.21
C ALA A 149 -2.09 12.76 -0.70
N THR A 150 -1.47 11.63 -1.08
CA THR A 150 -0.33 11.59 -1.99
C THR A 150 -0.58 10.54 -3.06
N SER A 151 -0.04 10.77 -4.25
CA SER A 151 -0.09 9.82 -5.35
C SER A 151 1.24 9.06 -5.42
N PHE A 152 1.15 7.74 -5.31
CA PHE A 152 2.23 6.82 -5.60
C PHE A 152 2.10 6.38 -7.05
N TRP A 153 3.17 6.53 -7.82
CA TRP A 153 3.22 6.03 -9.19
C TRP A 153 3.87 4.66 -9.18
N VAL A 154 3.24 3.70 -9.86
CA VAL A 154 3.74 2.32 -9.93
C VAL A 154 4.96 2.21 -10.83
N LEU A 155 5.01 3.01 -11.89
CA LEU A 155 6.10 2.94 -12.86
C LEU A 155 7.17 3.97 -12.53
N ASP A 156 8.41 3.54 -12.65
CA ASP A 156 9.58 4.41 -12.82
C ASP A 156 10.42 3.87 -13.99
N VAL A 157 10.17 4.39 -15.18
CA VAL A 157 10.85 3.96 -16.41
C VAL A 157 11.96 4.94 -16.74
N GLU A 158 13.19 4.43 -16.77
CA GLU A 158 14.37 5.18 -17.20
C GLU A 158 14.37 5.34 -18.73
N LYS A 159 14.46 6.59 -19.19
CA LYS A 159 14.60 6.94 -20.61
C LYS A 159 15.50 8.15 -20.78
N ALA A 160 16.28 8.21 -21.85
CA ALA A 160 17.05 9.41 -22.18
C ALA A 160 16.13 10.62 -22.45
N ASP A 161 16.48 11.79 -21.90
CA ASP A 161 15.92 13.08 -22.28
C ASP A 161 16.39 13.49 -23.69
N ASP A 162 15.83 14.58 -24.22
CA ASP A 162 16.16 15.10 -25.55
C ASP A 162 17.64 15.52 -25.68
N TYR A 163 18.39 15.54 -24.57
CA TYR A 163 19.81 15.85 -24.47
C TYR A 163 20.68 14.63 -24.12
N GLY A 164 20.12 13.42 -24.11
CA GLY A 164 20.84 12.17 -23.87
C GLY A 164 21.14 11.86 -22.39
N ARG A 165 20.56 12.60 -21.43
CA ARG A 165 20.70 12.32 -20.00
C ARG A 165 19.56 11.42 -19.52
N GLU A 166 19.82 10.62 -18.50
CA GLU A 166 18.78 9.76 -17.90
C GLU A 166 17.64 10.59 -17.31
N ALA A 167 16.41 10.18 -17.61
CA ALA A 167 15.20 10.78 -17.10
C ALA A 167 14.20 9.70 -16.69
N HIS A 168 13.58 9.91 -15.53
CA HIS A 168 12.58 9.04 -14.95
C HIS A 168 11.18 9.42 -15.47
N ARG A 169 10.40 8.41 -15.86
CA ARG A 169 9.05 8.59 -16.39
C ARG A 169 8.09 7.63 -15.71
N HIS A 170 7.04 8.18 -15.12
CA HIS A 170 5.97 7.42 -14.45
C HIS A 170 4.94 6.83 -15.42
N ARG A 171 5.35 6.52 -16.65
CA ARG A 171 4.42 6.14 -17.72
C ARG A 171 5.02 5.10 -18.66
N ASN A 172 4.17 4.19 -19.12
CA ASN A 172 4.50 3.33 -20.25
C ASN A 172 3.86 3.89 -21.53
N LYS A 173 4.64 3.98 -22.61
CA LYS A 173 4.14 4.39 -23.92
C LYS A 173 3.84 3.14 -24.74
N ILE A 174 2.64 3.09 -25.30
CA ILE A 174 2.15 2.02 -26.15
C ILE A 174 1.75 2.65 -27.48
N ASP A 175 2.37 2.18 -28.56
CA ASP A 175 2.00 2.56 -29.91
C ASP A 175 1.11 1.46 -30.49
N GLY A 176 -0.10 1.84 -30.91
CA GLY A 176 -1.12 0.94 -31.44
C GLY A 176 -2.38 0.83 -30.57
N HIS A 177 -3.31 -0.01 -31.03
CA HIS A 177 -4.67 -0.08 -30.52
C HIS A 177 -4.83 -0.79 -29.17
N SER A 178 -3.81 -1.44 -28.65
CA SER A 178 -3.92 -2.14 -27.37
C SER A 178 -2.57 -2.32 -26.70
N GLY A 179 -2.61 -2.37 -25.38
CA GLY A 179 -1.49 -2.88 -24.60
C GLY A 179 -1.79 -2.90 -23.11
N SER A 180 -0.82 -3.33 -22.33
CA SER A 180 -1.00 -3.48 -20.89
C SER A 180 0.30 -3.23 -20.13
N VAL A 181 0.13 -2.93 -18.85
CA VAL A 181 1.19 -2.83 -17.85
C VAL A 181 0.73 -3.67 -16.67
N THR A 182 1.59 -4.59 -16.25
CA THR A 182 1.37 -5.41 -15.05
C THR A 182 2.45 -5.07 -14.04
N TRP A 183 2.05 -4.93 -12.79
CA TRP A 183 2.95 -4.79 -11.65
C TRP A 183 2.59 -5.82 -10.58
N ALA A 184 3.59 -6.23 -9.82
CA ALA A 184 3.44 -7.20 -8.76
C ALA A 184 4.27 -6.78 -7.56
N ASP A 185 3.67 -6.83 -6.39
CA ASP A 185 4.30 -6.55 -5.10
C ASP A 185 5.00 -5.18 -5.08
N GLU A 186 4.34 -4.15 -5.60
CA GLU A 186 4.81 -2.77 -5.50
C GLU A 186 4.52 -2.22 -4.11
N THR A 187 5.49 -1.53 -3.50
CA THR A 187 5.38 -1.10 -2.10
C THR A 187 4.73 0.27 -1.96
N ILE A 188 3.65 0.33 -1.19
CA ILE A 188 3.07 1.57 -0.67
C ILE A 188 3.48 1.71 0.80
N GLY A 189 4.46 2.57 1.05
CA GLY A 189 4.90 2.92 2.41
C GLY A 189 4.44 4.31 2.81
N LEU A 190 3.69 4.42 3.91
CA LEU A 190 3.40 5.68 4.57
C LEU A 190 4.10 5.75 5.92
N SER A 191 4.67 6.91 6.23
CA SER A 191 5.17 7.26 7.55
C SER A 191 4.43 8.48 8.09
N GLY A 192 4.37 8.60 9.41
CA GLY A 192 3.64 9.70 10.05
C GLY A 192 2.13 9.64 9.84
N CYS A 193 1.56 8.49 9.49
CA CYS A 193 0.12 8.39 9.35
C CYS A 193 -0.56 8.02 10.67
N GLY A 194 -1.31 8.95 11.25
CA GLY A 194 -2.16 8.70 12.39
C GLY A 194 -3.60 8.42 12.00
N GLY A 195 -4.27 7.54 12.77
CA GLY A 195 -5.64 7.16 12.53
C GLY A 195 -5.80 6.28 11.29
N TYR A 196 -6.94 6.44 10.60
CA TYR A 196 -7.30 5.62 9.45
C TYR A 196 -6.54 6.05 8.19
N ALA A 197 -6.00 5.07 7.48
CA ALA A 197 -5.39 5.24 6.18
C ALA A 197 -6.19 4.51 5.09
N GLN A 198 -6.32 5.13 3.92
CA GLN A 198 -7.01 4.55 2.77
C GLN A 198 -6.20 4.72 1.50
N ALA A 199 -6.21 3.70 0.65
CA ALA A 199 -5.63 3.74 -0.68
C ALA A 199 -6.68 3.45 -1.75
N ARG A 200 -6.46 3.95 -2.96
CA ARG A 200 -7.26 3.64 -4.15
C ARG A 200 -6.38 3.67 -5.38
N ALA A 201 -6.48 2.64 -6.22
CA ALA A 201 -5.83 2.65 -7.53
C ALA A 201 -6.43 3.71 -8.46
N PHE A 202 -5.58 4.29 -9.29
CA PHE A 202 -5.98 5.09 -10.43
C PHE A 202 -5.12 4.72 -11.64
N ILE A 203 -5.77 4.60 -12.79
CA ILE A 203 -5.10 4.39 -14.07
C ILE A 203 -5.40 5.62 -14.92
N SER A 204 -4.45 6.55 -14.98
CA SER A 204 -4.56 7.70 -15.88
C SER A 204 -4.01 7.31 -17.24
N VAL A 205 -4.78 7.60 -18.27
CA VAL A 205 -4.44 7.31 -19.65
C VAL A 205 -4.52 8.58 -20.46
N GLU A 206 -3.43 8.92 -21.12
CA GLU A 206 -3.38 9.94 -22.15
C GLU A 206 -3.42 9.24 -23.51
N LEU A 207 -4.47 9.53 -24.28
CA LEU A 207 -4.65 9.04 -25.63
C LEU A 207 -4.34 10.19 -26.59
N GLU A 208 -3.39 9.96 -27.48
CA GLU A 208 -3.03 10.82 -28.59
C GLU A 208 -3.49 10.15 -29.89
N THR A 209 -4.41 10.80 -30.59
CA THR A 209 -4.84 10.45 -31.95
C THR A 209 -4.41 11.56 -32.92
N ASP A 210 -4.62 11.38 -34.22
CA ASP A 210 -4.33 12.41 -35.23
C ASP A 210 -5.11 13.71 -35.00
N SER A 211 -6.26 13.65 -34.29
CA SER A 211 -7.20 14.77 -34.16
C SER A 211 -7.38 15.27 -32.73
N VAL A 212 -7.11 14.44 -31.71
CA VAL A 212 -7.43 14.74 -30.31
C VAL A 212 -6.39 14.16 -29.36
N VAL A 213 -6.01 14.95 -28.36
CA VAL A 213 -5.32 14.48 -27.15
C VAL A 213 -6.30 14.52 -25.98
N THR A 214 -6.46 13.43 -25.25
CA THR A 214 -7.41 13.34 -24.13
C THR A 214 -6.87 12.55 -22.97
N TRP A 215 -7.16 13.05 -21.77
CA TRP A 215 -6.91 12.37 -20.51
C TRP A 215 -8.18 11.68 -20.01
N THR A 216 -8.05 10.43 -19.58
CA THR A 216 -9.10 9.68 -18.90
C THR A 216 -8.51 8.92 -17.73
N THR A 217 -9.21 8.89 -16.60
CA THR A 217 -8.71 8.21 -15.39
C THR A 217 -9.76 7.21 -14.92
N LEU A 218 -9.37 5.93 -14.92
CA LEU A 218 -10.13 4.88 -14.24
C LEU A 218 -9.75 4.91 -12.75
N TRP A 219 -10.75 4.84 -11.88
CA TRP A 219 -10.56 4.74 -10.43
C TRP A 219 -11.01 3.35 -9.94
N GLY A 220 -10.14 2.68 -9.19
CA GLY A 220 -10.45 1.39 -8.55
C GLY A 220 -11.30 1.55 -7.28
N GLN A 221 -11.64 0.41 -6.66
CA GLN A 221 -12.30 0.41 -5.36
C GLN A 221 -11.30 0.83 -4.27
N PRO A 222 -11.66 1.74 -3.34
CA PRO A 222 -10.77 2.07 -2.25
C PRO A 222 -10.66 0.92 -1.25
N PHE A 223 -9.51 0.80 -0.60
CA PHE A 223 -9.24 -0.19 0.45
C PHE A 223 -8.53 0.45 1.65
N SER A 224 -8.76 -0.13 2.83
CA SER A 224 -8.14 0.31 4.06
C SER A 224 -6.68 -0.14 4.13
N LEU A 225 -5.81 0.71 4.65
CA LEU A 225 -4.44 0.37 5.02
C LEU A 225 -4.28 0.15 6.53
N GLY A 226 -5.33 0.35 7.32
CA GLY A 226 -5.30 0.30 8.79
C GLY A 226 -5.62 1.64 9.44
#